data_AF-A0A2M7AA59-F1
#
_entry.id   AF-A0A2M7AA59-F1
#
_cell.length_a   1.000
_cell.length_b   1.000
_cell.length_c   1.000
_cell.angle_alpha   90.00
_cell.angle_beta   90.00
_cell.angle_gamma   90.00
#
_symmetry.space_group_name_H-M   'P 1'
#
loop_
_entity.id
_entity.type
_entity.pdbx_description
1 polymer ?
#
loop_
_entity_poly.entity_id
_entity_poly.type
_entity_poly.pdbx_seq_one_letter_code
_entity_poly.pdbx_strand_id
1 'polypeptide(L)'
;MRRFTFVELMPDSSLVPVEVAGVPLRQVFERLNERIVALLDRDHQIGHSYFMDVNTLDDLRFAWYHRVVPLLQEYFYNDGERLRAALGDGFVEKVKVEEHTRKALGDLYDDSTPKYEVIKELDGDAFVEALNKILDCCDLALGVRRAH
;
A
#
# COMPACT_ATOMS: atom_id res chain seq x y z
N MET A 1 4.44 -14.22 34.44
CA MET A 1 4.88 -13.20 33.48
C MET A 1 5.63 -13.89 32.35
N ARG A 2 5.20 -13.72 31.09
CA ARG A 2 6.06 -14.09 29.96
C ARG A 2 7.10 -12.98 29.79
N ARG A 3 8.38 -13.33 29.84
CA ARG A 3 9.47 -12.44 29.45
C ARG A 3 9.61 -12.57 27.95
N PHE A 4 9.14 -11.56 27.22
CA PHE A 4 9.41 -11.44 25.79
C PHE A 4 10.52 -10.41 25.61
N THR A 5 11.57 -10.79 24.90
CA THR A 5 12.51 -9.84 24.32
C THR A 5 11.99 -9.52 22.93
N PHE A 6 11.52 -8.30 22.74
CA PHE A 6 11.14 -7.81 21.42
C PHE A 6 12.42 -7.36 20.72
N VAL A 7 12.82 -8.08 19.67
CA VAL A 7 13.82 -7.61 18.72
C VAL A 7 13.05 -7.03 17.56
N GLU A 8 13.13 -5.72 17.40
CA GLU A 8 12.56 -5.00 16.27
C GLU A 8 13.36 -5.39 15.01
N LEU A 9 12.74 -6.16 14.11
CA LEU A 9 13.35 -6.52 12.84
C LEU A 9 12.92 -5.48 11.81
N MET A 10 13.81 -4.52 11.55
CA MET A 10 13.62 -3.57 10.46
C MET A 10 13.49 -4.32 9.13
N PRO A 11 12.64 -3.86 8.20
CA PRO A 11 12.51 -4.47 6.89
C PRO A 11 13.82 -4.38 6.11
N ASP A 12 14.43 -5.54 5.83
CA ASP A 12 15.58 -5.64 4.94
C ASP A 12 15.15 -5.73 3.45
N SER A 13 15.36 -4.67 2.69
CA SER A 13 15.05 -4.64 1.25
C SER A 13 15.97 -5.52 0.41
N SER A 14 17.13 -5.95 0.93
CA SER A 14 18.04 -6.86 0.21
C SER A 14 17.47 -8.26 0.04
N LEU A 15 16.54 -8.66 0.92
CA LEU A 15 15.83 -9.93 0.89
C LEU A 15 14.62 -9.92 -0.07
N VAL A 16 14.27 -8.76 -0.62
CA VAL A 16 13.21 -8.62 -1.62
C VAL A 16 13.81 -8.78 -3.03
N PRO A 17 13.19 -9.58 -3.92
CA PRO A 17 13.60 -9.69 -5.32
C PRO A 17 13.74 -8.30 -5.97
N VAL A 18 14.80 -8.11 -6.76
CA VAL A 18 15.04 -6.83 -7.44
C VAL A 18 13.89 -6.51 -8.39
N GLU A 19 13.48 -7.49 -9.18
CA GLU A 19 12.45 -7.39 -10.19
C GLU A 19 11.65 -8.69 -10.27
N VAL A 20 10.35 -8.58 -10.50
CA VAL A 20 9.45 -9.71 -10.78
C VAL A 20 8.57 -9.34 -11.96
N ALA A 21 8.61 -10.12 -13.05
CA ALA A 21 7.79 -9.90 -14.24
C ALA A 21 7.84 -8.46 -14.80
N GLY A 22 9.02 -7.82 -14.81
CA GLY A 22 9.20 -6.44 -15.27
C GLY A 22 8.83 -5.36 -14.26
N VAL A 23 8.39 -5.73 -13.05
CA VAL A 23 8.12 -4.81 -11.95
C VAL A 23 9.36 -4.70 -11.06
N PRO A 24 9.93 -3.51 -10.83
CA PRO A 24 11.06 -3.32 -9.92
C PRO A 24 10.59 -3.41 -8.44
N LEU A 25 10.27 -4.63 -8.01
CA LEU A 25 9.59 -4.94 -6.75
C LEU A 25 10.31 -4.38 -5.52
N ARG A 26 11.64 -4.44 -5.49
CA ARG A 26 12.42 -3.85 -4.39
C ARG A 26 12.17 -2.35 -4.24
N GLN A 27 12.09 -1.62 -5.35
CA GLN A 27 11.84 -0.17 -5.30
C GLN A 27 10.41 0.13 -4.85
N VAL A 28 9.44 -0.66 -5.30
CA VAL A 28 8.04 -0.57 -4.85
C VAL A 28 7.97 -0.78 -3.34
N PHE A 29 8.63 -1.81 -2.83
CA PHE A 29 8.69 -2.11 -1.40
C PHE A 29 9.31 -0.97 -0.58
N GLU A 30 10.45 -0.43 -1.03
CA GLU A 30 11.11 0.70 -0.37
C GLU A 30 10.20 1.94 -0.36
N ARG A 31 9.61 2.30 -1.50
CA ARG A 31 8.70 3.45 -1.60
C ARG A 31 7.43 3.29 -0.78
N LEU A 32 6.86 2.09 -0.74
CA LEU A 32 5.69 1.81 0.07
C LEU A 32 6.02 2.00 1.56
N ASN A 33 7.15 1.46 2.02
CA ASN A 33 7.60 1.64 3.39
C ASN A 33 7.91 3.09 3.74
N GLU A 34 8.53 3.87 2.83
CA GLU A 34 8.75 5.30 3.02
C GLU A 34 7.43 6.06 3.24
N ARG A 35 6.40 5.77 2.43
CA ARG A 35 5.08 6.40 2.57
C ARG A 35 4.38 6.02 3.87
N ILE A 36 4.46 4.74 4.26
CA ILE A 36 3.87 4.27 5.53
C ILE A 36 4.51 4.98 6.72
N VAL A 37 5.84 5.09 6.75
CA VAL A 37 6.55 5.81 7.82
C VAL A 37 6.15 7.27 7.88
N ALA A 38 5.96 7.92 6.73
CA ALA A 38 5.53 9.31 6.67
C ALA A 38 4.08 9.54 7.15
N LEU A 39 3.19 8.56 6.96
CA LEU A 39 1.77 8.66 7.30
C LEU A 39 1.41 8.13 8.70
N LEU A 40 2.23 7.22 9.23
CA LEU A 40 2.08 6.58 10.53
C LEU A 40 3.37 6.77 11.34
N ASP A 41 4.23 5.74 11.38
CA ASP A 41 5.53 5.72 12.05
C ASP A 41 6.36 4.53 11.56
N ARG A 42 7.53 4.30 12.20
CA ARG A 42 8.46 3.22 11.85
C ARG A 42 8.00 1.82 12.29
N ASP A 43 7.12 1.71 13.26
CA ASP A 43 6.65 0.42 13.78
C ASP A 43 5.64 -0.26 12.82
N HIS A 44 5.09 0.50 11.87
CA HIS A 44 4.11 0.03 10.88
C HIS A 44 4.74 -0.41 9.55
N GLN A 45 6.07 -0.49 9.44
CA GLN A 45 6.69 -0.90 8.19
C GLN A 45 6.31 -2.35 7.81
N ILE A 46 6.12 -2.59 6.52
CA ILE A 46 5.88 -3.91 5.95
C ILE A 46 7.19 -4.69 5.92
N GLY A 47 7.18 -5.91 6.46
CA GLY A 47 8.31 -6.83 6.43
C GLY A 47 8.61 -7.40 5.04
N HIS A 48 9.87 -7.76 4.77
CA HIS A 48 10.28 -8.38 3.52
C HIS A 48 9.68 -9.78 3.31
N SER A 49 9.22 -10.45 4.38
CA SER A 49 8.64 -11.80 4.35
C SER A 49 7.42 -11.93 3.43
N TYR A 50 6.70 -10.84 3.18
CA TYR A 50 5.59 -10.83 2.24
C TYR A 50 6.02 -11.06 0.79
N PHE A 51 7.27 -10.73 0.45
CA PHE A 51 7.80 -10.69 -0.91
C PHE A 51 8.95 -11.68 -1.18
N MET A 52 9.51 -12.35 -0.16
CA MET A 52 10.65 -13.26 -0.35
C MET A 52 10.35 -14.43 -1.29
N ASP A 53 9.14 -14.99 -1.25
CA ASP A 53 8.74 -16.15 -2.06
C ASP A 53 7.97 -15.78 -3.33
N VAL A 54 8.01 -14.50 -3.73
CA VAL A 54 7.30 -14.00 -4.92
C VAL A 54 8.19 -14.15 -6.15
N ASN A 55 7.85 -15.10 -7.02
CA ASN A 55 8.65 -15.41 -8.21
C ASN A 55 7.93 -15.07 -9.52
N THR A 56 6.60 -15.00 -9.51
CA THR A 56 5.77 -14.72 -10.68
C THR A 56 4.84 -13.51 -10.45
N LEU A 57 4.25 -13.00 -11.53
CA LEU A 57 3.25 -11.92 -11.42
C LEU A 57 2.03 -12.36 -10.62
N ASP A 58 1.61 -13.62 -10.75
CA ASP A 58 0.47 -14.16 -9.99
C ASP A 58 0.79 -14.29 -8.50
N ASP A 59 2.01 -14.72 -8.14
CA ASP A 59 2.46 -14.72 -6.75
C ASP A 59 2.48 -13.30 -6.18
N LEU A 60 2.92 -12.32 -6.98
CA LEU A 60 2.96 -10.92 -6.58
C LEU A 60 1.55 -10.37 -6.36
N ARG A 61 0.62 -10.62 -7.30
CA ARG A 61 -0.80 -10.23 -7.16
C ARG A 61 -1.41 -10.88 -5.92
N PHE A 62 -1.14 -12.17 -5.70
CA PHE A 62 -1.65 -12.88 -4.54
C PHE A 62 -1.11 -12.29 -3.24
N ALA A 63 0.20 -12.09 -3.13
CA ALA A 63 0.83 -11.47 -1.95
C ALA A 63 0.31 -10.05 -1.72
N TRP A 64 0.11 -9.27 -2.79
CA TRP A 64 -0.41 -7.91 -2.72
C TRP A 64 -1.84 -7.87 -2.17
N TYR A 65 -2.78 -8.57 -2.80
CA TYR A 65 -4.20 -8.48 -2.43
C TYR A 65 -4.60 -9.27 -1.19
N HIS A 66 -3.88 -10.35 -0.86
CA HIS A 66 -4.22 -11.18 0.30
C HIS A 66 -3.37 -10.90 1.54
N ARG A 67 -2.26 -10.16 1.40
CA ARG A 67 -1.37 -9.89 2.54
C ARG A 67 -1.10 -8.39 2.73
N VAL A 68 -0.66 -7.69 1.69
CA VAL A 68 -0.26 -6.27 1.79
C VAL A 68 -1.47 -5.34 1.91
N VAL A 69 -2.43 -5.45 0.99
CA VAL A 69 -3.64 -4.61 0.97
C VAL A 69 -4.45 -4.74 2.26
N PRO A 70 -4.77 -5.95 2.77
CA PRO A 70 -5.53 -6.09 4.02
C PRO A 70 -4.82 -5.45 5.21
N LEU A 71 -3.49 -5.60 5.32
CA LEU A 71 -2.69 -4.98 6.36
C LEU A 71 -2.78 -3.45 6.29
N LEU A 72 -2.70 -2.87 5.09
CA LEU A 72 -2.84 -1.42 4.92
C LEU A 72 -4.26 -0.93 5.21
N GLN A 73 -5.29 -1.72 4.89
CA GLN A 73 -6.67 -1.41 5.27
C GLN A 73 -6.85 -1.41 6.80
N GLU A 74 -6.14 -2.28 7.53
CA GLU A 74 -6.12 -2.28 8.99
C GLU A 74 -5.39 -1.04 9.53
N TYR A 75 -4.23 -0.69 8.96
CA TYR A 75 -3.44 0.47 9.39
C TYR A 75 -4.16 1.81 9.17
N PHE A 76 -4.86 1.95 8.05
CA PHE A 76 -5.60 3.15 7.68
C PHE A 76 -7.11 2.98 7.89
N TYR A 77 -7.50 2.20 8.91
CA TYR A 77 -8.90 2.02 9.24
C TYR A 77 -9.57 3.38 9.49
N ASN A 78 -10.63 3.66 8.74
CA ASN A 78 -11.37 4.93 8.74
C ASN A 78 -10.62 6.15 8.14
N ASP A 79 -9.48 5.96 7.48
CA ASP A 79 -8.74 7.01 6.78
C ASP A 79 -8.41 6.60 5.33
N GLY A 80 -9.44 6.64 4.48
CA GLY A 80 -9.30 6.28 3.07
C GLY A 80 -8.39 7.21 2.26
N GLU A 81 -8.24 8.46 2.70
CA GLU A 81 -7.33 9.42 2.06
C GLU A 81 -5.86 9.04 2.31
N ARG A 82 -5.50 8.68 3.54
CA ARG A 82 -4.15 8.17 3.82
C ARG A 82 -3.89 6.82 3.16
N LEU A 83 -4.89 5.94 3.12
CA LEU A 83 -4.78 4.68 2.38
C LEU A 83 -4.44 4.93 0.90
N ARG A 84 -5.17 5.86 0.26
CA ARG A 84 -4.90 6.29 -1.11
C ARG A 84 -3.51 6.92 -1.25
N ALA A 85 -3.07 7.72 -0.28
CA ALA A 85 -1.73 8.32 -0.30
C ALA A 85 -0.61 7.27 -0.20
N ALA A 86 -0.82 6.19 0.59
CA ALA A 86 0.13 5.09 0.71
C ALA A 86 0.17 4.23 -0.56
N LEU A 87 -0.97 3.65 -0.95
CA LEU A 87 -1.10 2.71 -2.08
C LEU A 87 -1.00 3.39 -3.45
N GLY A 88 -1.35 4.67 -3.54
CA GLY A 88 -1.46 5.41 -4.79
C GLY A 88 -2.80 5.22 -5.51
N ASP A 89 -3.00 6.08 -6.51
CA ASP A 89 -4.27 6.22 -7.24
C ASP A 89 -4.62 5.03 -8.13
N GLY A 90 -3.65 4.14 -8.38
CA GLY A 90 -3.85 2.94 -9.20
C GLY A 90 -4.62 1.82 -8.48
N PHE A 91 -4.65 1.83 -7.14
CA PHE A 91 -5.24 0.75 -6.35
C PHE A 91 -6.48 1.16 -5.57
N VAL A 92 -6.77 2.46 -5.46
CA VAL A 92 -7.82 2.98 -4.57
C VAL A 92 -8.74 3.89 -5.37
N GLU A 93 -10.05 3.60 -5.32
CA GLU A 93 -11.08 4.40 -5.96
C GLU A 93 -12.01 5.07 -4.95
N LYS A 94 -12.56 6.23 -5.33
CA LYS A 94 -13.54 6.95 -4.51
C LYS A 94 -14.90 6.28 -4.67
N VAL A 95 -15.49 5.84 -3.56
CA VAL A 95 -16.81 5.22 -3.54
C VAL A 95 -17.84 6.28 -3.92
N LYS A 96 -18.57 6.01 -5.01
CA LYS A 96 -19.71 6.83 -5.42
C LYS A 96 -20.94 6.29 -4.71
N VAL A 97 -21.52 7.11 -3.84
CA VAL A 97 -22.80 6.77 -3.21
C VAL A 97 -23.93 7.22 -4.13
N GLU A 98 -24.75 6.26 -4.52
CA GLU A 98 -25.94 6.49 -5.33
C GLU A 98 -26.88 7.52 -4.67
N GLU A 99 -27.52 8.35 -5.49
CA GLU A 99 -28.33 9.47 -5.00
C GLU A 99 -29.50 9.01 -4.13
N HIS A 100 -30.09 7.84 -4.44
CA HIS A 100 -31.17 7.27 -3.65
C HIS A 100 -30.70 6.85 -2.24
N THR A 101 -29.50 6.30 -2.13
CA THR A 101 -28.88 5.93 -0.85
C THR A 101 -28.50 7.17 -0.05
N ARG A 102 -27.93 8.19 -0.72
CA ARG A 102 -27.65 9.50 -0.10
C ARG A 102 -28.92 10.09 0.51
N LYS A 103 -30.04 10.10 -0.23
CA LYS A 103 -31.33 10.61 0.26
C LYS A 103 -31.91 9.78 1.40
N ALA A 104 -31.76 8.45 1.37
CA ALA A 104 -32.23 7.57 2.44
C ALA A 104 -31.46 7.74 3.75
N LEU A 105 -30.15 8.05 3.67
CA LEU A 105 -29.31 8.29 4.85
C LEU A 105 -29.49 9.69 5.45
N GLY A 106 -29.88 10.69 4.63
CA GLY A 106 -30.17 12.05 5.10
C GLY A 106 -28.99 12.62 5.91
N ASP A 107 -29.28 13.08 7.13
CA ASP A 107 -28.30 13.71 8.03
C ASP A 107 -27.21 12.74 8.54
N LEU A 108 -27.39 11.43 8.38
CA LEU A 108 -26.37 10.43 8.75
C LEU A 108 -25.27 10.27 7.70
N TYR A 109 -25.45 10.84 6.51
CA TYR A 109 -24.43 10.78 5.45
C TYR A 109 -23.63 12.08 5.39
N ASP A 110 -22.34 11.96 5.70
CA ASP A 110 -21.41 13.06 5.63
C ASP A 110 -20.73 13.14 4.25
N ASP A 111 -21.18 14.07 3.40
CA ASP A 111 -20.54 14.36 2.11
C ASP A 111 -19.13 14.97 2.26
N SER A 112 -18.74 15.43 3.46
CA SER A 112 -17.40 16.00 3.71
C SER A 112 -16.31 14.94 3.92
N THR A 113 -16.68 13.69 4.23
CA THR A 113 -15.75 12.58 4.43
C THR A 113 -15.83 11.61 3.23
N PRO A 114 -14.99 11.79 2.18
CA PRO A 114 -14.99 10.90 1.03
C PRO A 114 -14.58 9.48 1.45
N LYS A 115 -15.38 8.49 1.03
CA LYS A 115 -15.07 7.07 1.23
C LYS A 115 -14.26 6.53 0.06
N TYR A 116 -13.29 5.68 0.37
CA TYR A 116 -12.41 5.04 -0.59
C TYR A 116 -12.43 3.53 -0.41
N GLU A 117 -12.36 2.80 -1.51
CA GLU A 117 -12.27 1.35 -1.52
C GLU A 117 -11.11 0.89 -2.41
N VAL A 118 -10.50 -0.24 -2.06
CA VAL A 118 -9.42 -0.85 -2.83
C VAL A 118 -10.02 -1.63 -3.99
N ILE A 119 -9.49 -1.43 -5.20
CA ILE A 119 -9.90 -2.16 -6.40
C ILE A 119 -9.49 -3.62 -6.24
N LYS A 120 -10.47 -4.53 -6.14
CA LYS A 120 -10.25 -5.93 -5.73
C LYS A 120 -9.54 -6.78 -6.79
N GLU A 121 -9.78 -6.51 -8.06
CA GLU A 121 -9.21 -7.29 -9.16
C GLU A 121 -8.75 -6.34 -10.27
N LEU A 122 -7.45 -6.10 -10.34
CA LEU A 122 -6.81 -5.51 -11.50
C LEU A 122 -6.26 -6.61 -12.40
N ASP A 123 -6.45 -6.47 -13.71
CA ASP A 123 -5.79 -7.31 -14.71
C ASP A 123 -4.27 -7.20 -14.61
N GLY A 124 -3.53 -8.20 -15.11
CA GLY A 124 -2.07 -8.28 -14.99
C GLY A 124 -1.35 -7.01 -15.46
N ASP A 125 -1.73 -6.47 -16.62
CA ASP A 125 -1.12 -5.25 -17.16
C ASP A 125 -1.50 -4.01 -16.34
N ALA A 126 -2.77 -3.87 -15.97
CA ALA A 126 -3.25 -2.76 -15.13
C ALA A 126 -2.61 -2.77 -13.73
N PHE A 127 -2.34 -3.96 -13.19
CA PHE A 127 -1.65 -4.14 -11.92
C PHE A 127 -0.20 -3.67 -11.99
N VAL A 128 0.52 -4.05 -13.05
CA VAL A 128 1.91 -3.57 -13.28
C VAL A 128 1.94 -2.05 -13.44
N GLU A 129 1.03 -1.47 -14.22
CA GLU A 129 0.91 -0.02 -14.35
C GLU A 129 0.62 0.67 -13.01
N ALA A 130 -0.26 0.09 -12.20
CA ALA A 130 -0.59 0.62 -10.88
C ALA A 130 0.61 0.60 -9.93
N LEU A 131 1.43 -0.47 -9.96
CA LEU A 131 2.68 -0.53 -9.19
C LEU A 131 3.70 0.48 -9.69
N ASN A 132 3.83 0.68 -11.00
CA ASN A 132 4.73 1.68 -11.56
C ASN A 132 4.31 3.11 -11.18
N LYS A 133 3.01 3.40 -11.08
CA LYS A 133 2.53 4.71 -10.57
C LYS A 133 2.97 5.01 -9.13
N ILE A 134 3.26 4.00 -8.31
CA ILE A 134 3.84 4.21 -6.97
C ILE A 134 5.25 4.81 -7.10
N LEU A 135 5.98 4.48 -8.16
CA LEU A 135 7.33 4.96 -8.45
C LEU A 135 7.32 6.30 -9.18
N ASP A 136 6.40 6.47 -10.13
CA ASP A 136 6.33 7.65 -11.02
C ASP A 136 5.89 8.94 -10.33
N CYS A 137 5.32 8.87 -9.12
CA CYS A 137 5.15 10.04 -8.25
C CYS A 137 6.51 10.48 -7.67
N CYS A 138 7.38 10.94 -8.55
CA CYS A 138 8.57 11.69 -8.26
C CYS A 138 8.16 13.15 -8.01
N ASP A 139 7.77 13.48 -6.77
CA ASP A 139 8.04 14.78 -6.13
C ASP A 139 7.43 14.80 -4.72
N LEU A 140 8.10 14.14 -3.78
CA LEU A 140 8.15 14.60 -2.40
C LEU A 140 9.59 14.46 -1.94
N ALA A 141 10.28 15.58 -2.05
CA ALA A 141 11.62 15.79 -1.57
C ALA A 141 11.75 15.38 -0.10
N LEU A 142 12.43 14.25 0.16
CA LEU A 142 13.24 14.06 1.35
C LEU A 142 14.53 13.34 0.93
N GLY A 143 15.52 14.14 0.56
CA GLY A 143 16.84 13.63 0.22
C GLY A 143 17.55 13.07 1.45
N VAL A 144 17.94 11.79 1.40
CA VAL A 144 19.19 11.31 2.01
C VAL A 144 19.79 10.19 1.14
N ARG A 145 20.77 10.58 0.33
CA ARG A 145 22.02 9.86 -0.03
C ARG A 145 21.96 8.34 -0.22
N ARG A 146 22.20 7.90 -1.45
CA ARG A 146 23.19 6.84 -1.72
C ARG A 146 24.28 7.42 -2.62
N ALA A 147 25.41 7.73 -2.01
CA ALA A 147 26.66 7.99 -2.72
C ALA A 147 27.42 6.67 -2.87
N HIS A 148 28.20 6.61 -3.95
CA HIS A 148 29.14 5.59 -4.40
C HIS A 148 29.90 4.81 -3.33
#